data_AF-B5D7T8-F1
#
_entry.id   AF-B5D7T8-F1
#
_cell.length_a   1.000
_cell.length_b   1.000
_cell.length_c   1.000
_cell.angle_alpha   90.00
_cell.angle_beta   90.00
_cell.angle_gamma   90.00
#
_symmetry.space_group_name_H-M   'P 1'
#
loop_
_entity.id
_entity.type
_entity.pdbx_description
1 polymer ?
#
loop_
_entity_poly.entity_id
_entity_poly.type
_entity_poly.pdbx_seq_one_letter_code
_entity_poly.pdbx_strand_id
1 'polypeptide(L)'
;VDTLLDNGICGQPMRDSHDRPYKSFSDVIEGKEGRFRENLLGKRVDYSGRSVIVVGPFLSLYQCGLPSEIAIELFQAFVIRSLIGRHIAPNLRAAKSMIRDKGPIVWEVLQEVMQGHPVLLNRAPTLHKLGIQAFQPILVEGRAIRLHPSVCGGFNADFDGDQMAVHVPLSLEARAEARLLMFSETNLLSPAIGDPISIPTQ
;
A
#
# COMPACT_ATOMS: atom_id res chain seq x y z
N VAL A 1 36.54 16.68 17.78
CA VAL A 1 36.53 15.69 16.67
C VAL A 1 35.77 14.45 17.11
N ASP A 2 36.12 13.90 18.27
CA ASP A 2 35.45 12.73 18.84
C ASP A 2 33.94 12.93 19.01
N THR A 3 33.50 14.07 19.56
CA THR A 3 32.07 14.40 19.73
C THR A 3 31.29 14.57 18.41
N LEU A 4 31.99 14.87 17.30
CA LEU A 4 31.38 14.95 15.98
C LEU A 4 31.17 13.55 15.39
N LEU A 5 32.16 12.67 15.57
CA LEU A 5 32.13 11.30 15.06
C LEU A 5 31.19 10.44 15.91
N ASP A 6 31.35 10.47 17.23
CA ASP A 6 30.58 9.70 18.19
C ASP A 6 30.43 10.45 19.53
N ASN A 7 29.23 10.98 19.76
CA ASN A 7 28.92 11.80 20.93
C ASN A 7 28.55 10.93 22.13
N GLY A 8 29.54 10.26 22.71
CA GLY A 8 29.36 9.40 23.88
C GLY A 8 30.54 8.48 24.19
N ILE A 9 31.45 8.26 23.22
CA ILE A 9 32.61 7.39 23.39
C ILE A 9 33.54 7.84 24.54
N CYS A 10 33.74 9.14 24.73
CA CYS A 10 34.71 9.69 25.70
C CYS A 10 34.05 10.43 26.88
N GLY A 11 32.97 9.89 27.44
CA GLY A 11 32.36 10.41 28.68
C GLY A 11 30.97 11.05 28.48
N GLN A 12 30.66 12.11 29.23
CA GLN A 12 29.34 12.74 29.15
C GLN A 12 29.11 13.37 27.76
N PRO A 13 27.99 13.08 27.10
CA PRO A 13 27.71 13.59 25.77
C PRO A 13 27.54 15.11 25.81
N MET A 14 28.01 15.79 24.78
CA MET A 14 27.74 17.22 24.62
C MET A 14 26.25 17.43 24.34
N ARG A 15 25.66 18.39 25.02
CA ARG A 15 24.22 18.70 24.97
C ARG A 15 23.96 20.12 24.47
N ASP A 16 22.77 20.32 23.92
CA ASP A 16 22.27 21.63 23.53
C ASP A 16 21.81 22.47 24.74
N SER A 17 21.32 23.68 24.50
CA SER A 17 20.77 24.56 25.54
C SER A 17 19.49 24.01 26.22
N HIS A 18 18.89 22.96 25.67
CA HIS A 18 17.72 22.27 26.20
C HIS A 18 18.08 20.89 26.80
N ASP A 19 19.35 20.65 27.11
CA ASP A 19 19.86 19.40 27.71
C ASP A 19 19.66 18.15 26.82
N ARG A 20 19.49 18.33 25.50
CA ARG A 20 19.42 17.23 24.52
C ARG A 20 20.81 16.93 23.96
N PRO A 21 21.26 15.66 23.95
CA PRO A 21 22.54 15.31 23.35
C PRO A 21 22.52 15.57 21.84
N TYR A 22 23.62 16.12 21.31
CA TYR A 22 23.77 16.28 19.87
C TYR A 22 23.90 14.90 19.19
N LYS A 23 23.22 14.72 18.03
CA LYS A 23 23.39 13.52 17.21
C LYS A 23 24.74 13.57 16.49
N SER A 24 25.56 12.55 16.69
CA SER A 24 26.85 12.36 16.02
C SER A 24 26.71 11.68 14.66
N PHE A 25 27.81 11.55 13.90
CA PHE A 25 27.79 10.78 12.65
C PHE A 25 27.47 9.31 12.86
N SER A 26 27.98 8.69 13.93
CA SER A 26 27.62 7.33 14.34
C SER A 26 26.11 7.20 14.57
N ASP A 27 25.49 8.14 15.30
CA ASP A 27 24.05 8.13 15.59
C ASP A 27 23.17 8.30 14.36
N VAL A 28 23.67 9.01 13.35
CA VAL A 28 22.97 9.16 12.07
C VAL A 28 22.94 7.83 11.31
N ILE A 29 23.94 6.97 11.50
CA ILE A 29 24.07 5.69 10.82
C ILE A 29 23.34 4.58 11.59
N GLU A 30 23.54 4.54 12.91
CA GLU A 30 23.12 3.47 13.80
C GLU A 30 21.73 3.69 14.41
N GLY A 31 21.18 2.63 15.02
CA GLY A 31 19.89 2.69 15.70
C GLY A 31 18.67 2.61 14.76
N LYS A 32 17.47 2.65 15.36
CA LYS A 32 16.20 2.49 14.64
C LYS A 32 15.86 3.70 13.74
N GLU A 33 16.22 4.90 14.20
CA GLU A 33 16.13 6.17 13.44
C GLU A 33 17.37 6.44 12.57
N GLY A 34 18.31 5.49 12.53
CA GLY A 34 19.51 5.59 11.71
C GLY A 34 19.18 5.43 10.23
N ARG A 35 20.05 5.99 9.38
CA ARG A 35 19.90 6.01 7.91
C ARG A 35 19.67 4.61 7.32
N PHE A 36 20.33 3.59 7.84
CA PHE A 36 20.18 2.23 7.32
C PHE A 36 18.78 1.66 7.55
N ARG A 37 18.28 1.75 8.78
CA ARG A 37 17.00 1.11 9.15
C ARG A 37 15.79 1.93 8.71
N GLU A 38 15.85 3.25 8.83
CA GLU A 38 14.71 4.11 8.52
C GLU A 38 14.63 4.53 7.06
N ASN A 39 15.77 4.74 6.38
CA ASN A 39 15.77 5.32 5.03
C ASN A 39 16.25 4.39 3.92
N LEU A 40 17.05 3.36 4.21
CA LEU A 40 17.53 2.42 3.18
C LEU A 40 16.64 1.19 3.10
N LEU A 41 16.34 0.53 4.22
CA LEU A 41 15.50 -0.67 4.27
C LEU A 41 14.00 -0.34 4.15
N GLY A 42 13.58 0.81 4.67
CA GLY A 42 12.22 1.33 4.54
C GLY A 42 12.22 2.66 3.82
N LYS A 43 11.24 2.90 2.94
CA LYS A 43 11.04 4.20 2.29
C LYS A 43 9.56 4.50 2.17
N ARG A 44 9.22 5.78 2.16
CA ARG A 44 7.90 6.23 1.70
C ARG A 44 7.83 6.04 0.19
N VAL A 45 6.68 5.57 -0.29
CA VAL A 45 6.47 5.19 -1.69
C VAL A 45 5.27 5.91 -2.26
N ASP A 46 5.40 6.35 -3.51
CA ASP A 46 4.29 6.91 -4.29
C ASP A 46 3.32 5.79 -4.72
N TYR A 47 2.19 6.17 -5.32
CA TYR A 47 1.13 5.24 -5.74
C TYR A 47 0.68 4.32 -4.61
N SER A 48 0.57 4.89 -3.42
CA SER A 48 0.11 4.21 -2.21
C SER A 48 -0.96 5.01 -1.48
N GLY A 49 -1.84 4.30 -0.78
CA GLY A 49 -2.93 4.86 0.01
C GLY A 49 -3.16 4.04 1.27
N ARG A 50 -3.98 4.54 2.19
CA ARG A 50 -4.40 3.81 3.39
C ARG A 50 -5.84 4.16 3.73
N SER A 51 -6.61 3.17 4.13
CA SER A 51 -7.94 3.39 4.71
C SER A 51 -8.31 2.30 5.71
N VAL A 52 -9.38 2.55 6.46
CA VAL A 52 -10.02 1.57 7.34
C VAL A 52 -10.57 0.42 6.50
N ILE A 53 -10.45 -0.79 7.01
CA ILE A 53 -11.03 -1.98 6.38
C ILE A 53 -12.42 -2.28 6.92
N VAL A 54 -13.29 -2.77 6.04
CA VAL A 54 -14.61 -3.29 6.38
C VAL A 54 -14.84 -4.63 5.69
N VAL A 55 -15.74 -5.44 6.23
CA VAL A 55 -16.04 -6.76 5.67
C VAL A 55 -16.70 -6.64 4.30
N GLY A 56 -16.22 -7.42 3.34
CA GLY A 56 -16.77 -7.57 2.00
C GLY A 56 -17.21 -9.01 1.72
N PRO A 57 -18.35 -9.47 2.26
CA PRO A 57 -18.74 -10.89 2.21
C PRO A 57 -19.13 -11.37 0.81
N PHE A 58 -19.47 -10.46 -0.10
CA PHE A 58 -19.87 -10.77 -1.47
C PHE A 58 -18.70 -10.72 -2.47
N LEU A 59 -17.49 -10.41 -2.00
CA LEU A 59 -16.30 -10.41 -2.84
C LEU A 59 -15.87 -11.84 -3.13
N SER A 60 -15.28 -12.09 -4.29
CA SER A 60 -14.49 -13.30 -4.47
C SER A 60 -13.20 -13.22 -3.66
N LEU A 61 -12.58 -14.37 -3.36
CA LEU A 61 -11.38 -14.43 -2.51
C LEU A 61 -10.19 -13.62 -3.07
N TYR A 62 -10.11 -13.48 -4.39
CA TYR A 62 -9.13 -12.65 -5.11
C TYR A 62 -9.49 -11.17 -5.24
N GLN A 63 -10.68 -10.76 -4.82
CA GLN A 63 -11.15 -9.39 -5.02
C GLN A 63 -11.02 -8.57 -3.74
N CYS A 64 -10.77 -7.27 -3.91
CA CYS A 64 -10.90 -6.29 -2.83
C CYS A 64 -11.71 -5.09 -3.31
N GLY A 65 -12.53 -4.52 -2.43
CA GLY A 65 -13.22 -3.26 -2.71
C GLY A 65 -12.30 -2.07 -2.46
N LEU A 66 -12.07 -1.26 -3.49
CA LEU A 66 -11.30 -0.02 -3.39
C LEU A 66 -12.23 1.20 -3.50
N PRO A 67 -12.23 2.11 -2.50
CA PRO A 67 -13.01 3.34 -2.54
C PRO A 67 -12.75 4.18 -3.78
N SER A 68 -13.80 4.74 -4.36
CA SER A 68 -13.69 5.59 -5.56
C SER A 68 -12.72 6.77 -5.40
N GLU A 69 -12.70 7.40 -4.22
CA GLU A 69 -11.79 8.51 -3.91
C GLU A 69 -10.31 8.08 -3.92
N ILE A 70 -10.01 6.88 -3.42
CA ILE A 70 -8.64 6.35 -3.39
C ILE A 70 -8.25 5.84 -4.77
N ALA A 71 -9.16 5.14 -5.45
CA ALA A 71 -8.92 4.57 -6.77
C ALA A 71 -8.57 5.65 -7.81
N ILE A 72 -9.30 6.77 -7.83
CA ILE A 72 -9.05 7.83 -8.82
C ILE A 72 -7.67 8.49 -8.64
N GLU A 73 -7.21 8.66 -7.41
CA GLU A 73 -5.89 9.23 -7.10
C GLU A 73 -4.77 8.24 -7.44
N LEU A 74 -4.90 6.98 -7.01
CA LEU A 74 -3.89 5.95 -7.26
C LEU A 74 -3.73 5.64 -8.76
N PHE A 75 -4.82 5.65 -9.52
CA PHE A 75 -4.81 5.31 -10.94
C PHE A 75 -4.82 6.54 -11.86
N GLN A 76 -4.64 7.75 -11.33
CA GLN A 76 -4.80 9.00 -12.07
C GLN A 76 -3.98 9.02 -13.38
N ALA A 77 -2.71 8.61 -13.32
CA ALA A 77 -1.83 8.59 -14.48
C ALA A 77 -2.34 7.65 -15.60
N PHE A 78 -2.87 6.48 -15.22
CA PHE A 78 -3.41 5.50 -16.15
C PHE A 78 -4.72 5.99 -16.78
N VAL A 79 -5.59 6.61 -15.98
CA VAL A 79 -6.84 7.21 -16.47
C VAL A 79 -6.55 8.33 -17.45
N ILE A 80 -5.63 9.24 -17.14
CA ILE A 80 -5.19 10.31 -18.05
C ILE A 80 -4.71 9.72 -19.38
N ARG A 81 -3.84 8.69 -19.33
CA ARG A 81 -3.33 8.03 -20.53
C ARG A 81 -4.45 7.43 -21.37
N SER A 82 -5.42 6.78 -20.73
CA SER A 82 -6.57 6.18 -21.42
C SER A 82 -7.49 7.23 -22.05
N LEU A 83 -7.77 8.34 -21.35
CA LEU A 83 -8.60 9.44 -21.86
C LEU A 83 -7.99 10.10 -23.10
N ILE A 84 -6.68 10.33 -23.10
CA ILE A 84 -5.96 10.90 -24.25
C ILE A 84 -5.88 9.88 -25.38
N GLY A 85 -5.56 8.62 -25.07
CA GLY A 85 -5.45 7.54 -26.06
C GLY A 85 -6.75 7.23 -26.79
N ARG A 86 -7.91 7.49 -26.16
CA ARG A 86 -9.25 7.34 -26.78
C ARG A 86 -9.77 8.62 -27.43
N HIS A 87 -8.98 9.69 -27.49
CA HIS A 87 -9.40 11.01 -27.97
C HIS A 87 -10.61 11.61 -27.22
N ILE A 88 -10.87 11.19 -25.98
CA ILE A 88 -11.90 11.77 -25.11
C ILE A 88 -11.40 13.12 -24.57
N ALA A 89 -10.11 13.19 -24.21
CA ALA A 89 -9.46 14.41 -23.79
C ALA A 89 -8.38 14.82 -24.82
N PRO A 90 -8.36 16.08 -25.29
CA PRO A 90 -7.39 16.52 -26.30
C PRO A 90 -5.97 16.67 -25.75
N ASN A 91 -5.79 16.91 -24.44
CA ASN A 91 -4.49 17.10 -23.82
C ASN A 91 -4.51 16.77 -22.31
N LEU A 92 -3.33 16.76 -21.70
CA LEU A 92 -3.15 16.47 -20.27
C LEU A 92 -3.96 17.40 -19.36
N ARG A 93 -4.03 18.69 -19.69
CA ARG A 93 -4.74 19.68 -18.87
C ARG A 93 -6.25 19.44 -18.89
N ALA A 94 -6.81 19.16 -20.07
CA ALA A 94 -8.21 18.80 -20.24
C ALA A 94 -8.53 17.50 -19.50
N ALA A 95 -7.70 16.46 -19.63
CA ALA A 95 -7.88 15.19 -18.90
C ALA A 95 -7.89 15.41 -17.38
N LYS A 96 -6.96 16.21 -16.85
CA LYS A 96 -6.94 16.57 -15.41
C LYS A 96 -8.18 17.35 -14.98
N SER A 97 -8.69 18.26 -15.82
CA SER A 97 -9.95 18.96 -15.55
C SER A 97 -11.12 17.98 -15.46
N MET A 98 -11.26 17.09 -16.44
CA MET A 98 -12.34 16.10 -16.46
C MET A 98 -12.34 15.18 -15.23
N ILE A 99 -11.16 14.78 -14.76
CA ILE A 99 -11.01 13.99 -13.53
C ILE A 99 -11.46 14.80 -12.31
N ARG A 100 -11.04 16.06 -12.20
CA ARG A 100 -11.44 16.94 -11.09
C ARG A 100 -12.95 17.19 -11.08
N ASP A 101 -13.54 17.36 -12.26
CA ASP A 101 -14.97 17.63 -12.43
C ASP A 101 -15.81 16.35 -12.26
N LYS A 102 -15.18 15.18 -12.03
CA LYS A 102 -15.79 13.86 -11.75
C LYS A 102 -16.84 13.43 -12.77
N GLY A 103 -16.59 13.69 -14.05
CA GLY A 103 -17.50 13.31 -15.14
C GLY A 103 -17.79 11.80 -15.18
N PRO A 104 -19.00 11.37 -15.58
CA PRO A 104 -19.42 9.96 -15.54
C PRO A 104 -18.47 9.03 -16.32
N ILE A 105 -17.97 9.50 -17.47
CA ILE A 105 -17.03 8.76 -18.32
C ILE A 105 -15.70 8.42 -17.63
N VAL A 106 -15.29 9.22 -16.63
CA VAL A 106 -14.06 8.98 -15.88
C VAL A 106 -14.19 7.71 -15.04
N TRP A 107 -15.36 7.45 -14.48
CA TRP A 107 -15.62 6.26 -13.68
C TRP A 107 -15.63 4.99 -14.51
N GLU A 108 -16.20 5.04 -15.72
CA GLU A 108 -16.16 3.93 -16.68
C GLU A 108 -14.72 3.60 -17.10
N VAL A 109 -13.95 4.63 -17.46
CA VAL A 109 -12.52 4.47 -17.81
C VAL A 109 -11.71 3.95 -16.63
N LEU A 110 -11.99 4.43 -15.41
CA LEU A 110 -11.32 3.96 -14.19
C LEU A 110 -11.59 2.47 -13.94
N GLN A 111 -12.84 2.02 -14.04
CA GLN A 111 -13.21 0.62 -13.87
C GLN A 111 -12.47 -0.29 -14.86
N GLU A 112 -12.39 0.12 -16.13
CA GLU A 112 -11.68 -0.65 -17.16
C GLU A 112 -10.17 -0.71 -16.90
N VAL A 113 -9.57 0.43 -16.52
CA VAL A 113 -8.14 0.47 -16.14
C VAL A 113 -7.88 -0.47 -14.95
N MET A 114 -8.75 -0.49 -13.94
CA MET A 114 -8.60 -1.32 -12.75
C MET A 114 -8.67 -2.82 -13.06
N GLN A 115 -9.52 -3.27 -13.99
CA GLN A 115 -9.61 -4.70 -14.39
C GLN A 115 -8.26 -5.28 -14.85
N GLY A 116 -7.39 -4.45 -15.41
CA GLY A 116 -6.06 -4.85 -15.85
C GLY A 116 -4.97 -4.83 -14.77
N HIS A 117 -5.20 -4.24 -13.60
CA HIS A 117 -4.15 -3.90 -12.65
C HIS A 117 -4.45 -4.45 -11.24
N PRO A 118 -3.70 -5.46 -10.75
CA PRO A 118 -3.82 -5.89 -9.36
C PRO A 118 -3.34 -4.79 -8.42
N VAL A 119 -3.78 -4.82 -7.16
CA VAL A 119 -3.28 -3.97 -6.08
C VAL A 119 -2.75 -4.84 -4.94
N LEU A 120 -1.76 -4.34 -4.21
CA LEU A 120 -1.23 -5.01 -3.02
C LEU A 120 -1.89 -4.41 -1.78
N LEU A 121 -2.48 -5.25 -0.94
CA LEU A 121 -2.94 -4.88 0.39
C LEU A 121 -1.91 -5.32 1.43
N ASN A 122 -1.63 -4.44 2.38
CA ASN A 122 -0.71 -4.70 3.48
C ASN A 122 -1.31 -4.21 4.81
N ARG A 123 -1.23 -5.04 5.84
CA ARG A 123 -1.53 -4.65 7.22
C ARG A 123 -0.26 -4.68 8.07
N ALA A 124 -0.03 -3.60 8.82
CA ALA A 124 1.04 -3.56 9.81
C ALA A 124 0.53 -4.11 11.16
N PRO A 125 1.34 -4.87 11.91
CA PRO A 125 2.69 -5.33 11.58
C PRO A 125 2.70 -6.52 10.61
N THR A 126 3.62 -6.52 9.64
CA THR A 126 3.79 -7.63 8.70
C THR A 126 4.69 -8.71 9.32
N LEU A 127 4.09 -9.77 9.87
CA LEU A 127 4.82 -10.85 10.56
C LEU A 127 5.35 -11.93 9.61
N HIS A 128 4.66 -12.16 8.50
CA HIS A 128 5.00 -13.16 7.50
C HIS A 128 4.54 -12.72 6.12
N LYS A 129 4.95 -13.45 5.08
CA LYS A 129 4.68 -13.08 3.67
C LYS A 129 3.19 -12.81 3.38
N LEU A 130 2.27 -13.55 4.01
CA LEU A 130 0.81 -13.39 3.81
C LEU A 130 0.23 -12.09 4.39
N GLY A 131 1.03 -11.32 5.15
CA GLY A 131 0.65 -9.98 5.56
C GLY A 131 0.67 -8.96 4.42
N ILE A 132 1.13 -9.37 3.23
CA ILE A 132 0.99 -8.64 1.96
C ILE A 132 0.45 -9.61 0.91
N GLN A 133 -0.72 -9.29 0.33
CA GLN A 133 -1.28 -10.07 -0.77
C GLN A 133 -1.80 -9.17 -1.89
N ALA A 134 -1.85 -9.73 -3.09
CA ALA A 134 -2.39 -9.08 -4.27
C ALA A 134 -3.86 -9.44 -4.48
N PHE A 135 -4.64 -8.44 -4.87
CA PHE A 135 -6.07 -8.57 -5.16
C PHE A 135 -6.41 -7.85 -6.47
N GLN A 136 -7.46 -8.31 -7.11
CA GLN A 136 -8.13 -7.58 -8.18
C GLN A 136 -9.04 -6.51 -7.55
N PRO A 137 -8.74 -5.21 -7.74
CA PRO A 137 -9.57 -4.18 -7.16
C PRO A 137 -10.91 -4.07 -7.90
N ILE A 138 -11.98 -3.89 -7.15
CA ILE A 138 -13.30 -3.50 -7.65
C ILE A 138 -13.67 -2.14 -7.06
N LEU A 139 -14.35 -1.31 -7.84
CA LEU A 139 -14.78 0.00 -7.37
C LEU A 139 -15.93 -0.18 -6.36
N VAL A 140 -15.83 0.47 -5.19
CA VAL A 140 -16.88 0.44 -4.18
C VAL A 140 -17.24 1.85 -3.70
N GLU A 141 -18.50 2.01 -3.32
CA GLU A 141 -18.97 3.22 -2.65
C GLU A 141 -18.48 3.28 -1.19
N GLY A 142 -18.33 4.51 -0.70
CA GLY A 142 -17.82 4.81 0.62
C GLY A 142 -16.32 5.13 0.63
N ARG A 143 -15.73 5.11 1.83
CA ARG A 143 -14.31 5.46 2.06
C ARG A 143 -13.47 4.30 2.60
N ALA A 144 -14.08 3.17 2.91
CA ALA A 144 -13.42 2.02 3.51
C ALA A 144 -13.06 0.96 2.46
N ILE A 145 -11.91 0.31 2.65
CA ILE A 145 -11.48 -0.81 1.81
C ILE A 145 -12.30 -2.04 2.21
N ARG A 146 -12.92 -2.73 1.24
CA ARG A 146 -13.64 -3.97 1.53
C ARG A 146 -12.70 -5.15 1.37
N LEU A 147 -12.56 -5.94 2.43
CA LEU A 147 -11.70 -7.13 2.47
C LEU A 147 -12.55 -8.40 2.58
N HIS A 148 -12.13 -9.46 1.90
CA HIS A 148 -12.78 -10.76 2.02
C HIS A 148 -12.55 -11.36 3.42
N PRO A 149 -13.57 -11.87 4.12
CA PRO A 149 -13.42 -12.35 5.50
C PRO A 149 -12.42 -13.50 5.63
N SER A 150 -12.36 -14.44 4.66
CA SER A 150 -11.44 -15.57 4.74
C SER A 150 -9.96 -15.22 4.61
N VAL A 151 -9.59 -14.01 4.15
CA VAL A 151 -8.17 -13.61 4.12
C VAL A 151 -7.72 -12.95 5.42
N CYS A 152 -8.65 -12.62 6.33
CA CYS A 152 -8.33 -11.94 7.59
C CYS A 152 -7.32 -12.71 8.45
N GLY A 153 -7.38 -14.06 8.45
CA GLY A 153 -6.40 -14.89 9.14
C GLY A 153 -4.95 -14.67 8.68
N GLY A 154 -4.73 -14.44 7.38
CA GLY A 154 -3.41 -14.14 6.82
C GLY A 154 -2.89 -12.74 7.15
N PHE A 155 -3.79 -11.79 7.40
CA PHE A 155 -3.41 -10.43 7.82
C PHE A 155 -3.44 -10.25 9.33
N ASN A 156 -3.94 -11.24 10.08
CA ASN A 156 -4.34 -11.12 11.48
C ASN A 156 -5.26 -9.90 11.72
N ALA A 157 -6.15 -9.63 10.77
CA ALA A 157 -6.96 -8.42 10.71
C ALA A 157 -8.32 -8.61 11.37
N ASP A 158 -8.78 -7.60 12.11
CA ASP A 158 -10.14 -7.46 12.61
C ASP A 158 -10.83 -6.22 11.99
N PHE A 159 -12.09 -5.99 12.35
CA PHE A 159 -12.90 -4.90 11.76
C PHE A 159 -13.32 -3.87 12.82
N ASP A 160 -12.48 -3.61 13.82
CA ASP A 160 -12.75 -2.68 14.93
C ASP A 160 -12.16 -1.26 14.72
N GLY A 161 -11.52 -1.02 13.58
CA GLY A 161 -10.80 0.22 13.28
C GLY A 161 -9.48 0.01 12.55
N ASP A 162 -9.09 -1.25 12.35
CA ASP A 162 -7.93 -1.66 11.56
C ASP A 162 -7.83 -0.96 10.19
N GLN A 163 -6.60 -0.65 9.81
CA GLN A 163 -6.28 0.05 8.56
C GLN A 163 -5.31 -0.76 7.71
N MET A 164 -5.54 -0.74 6.40
CA MET A 164 -4.64 -1.36 5.43
C MET A 164 -4.06 -0.33 4.48
N ALA A 165 -2.79 -0.52 4.14
CA ALA A 165 -2.15 0.19 3.05
C ALA A 165 -2.42 -0.52 1.72
N VAL A 166 -2.57 0.27 0.66
CA VAL A 166 -2.74 -0.16 -0.72
C VAL A 166 -1.53 0.31 -1.51
N HIS A 167 -0.97 -0.54 -2.36
CA HIS A 167 0.10 -0.18 -3.31
C HIS A 167 -0.26 -0.64 -4.73
N VAL A 168 0.08 0.16 -5.73
CA VAL A 168 -0.16 -0.17 -7.15
C VAL A 168 1.15 -0.60 -7.83
N PRO A 169 1.28 -1.87 -8.26
CA PRO A 169 2.38 -2.32 -9.12
C PRO A 169 2.33 -1.62 -10.50
N LEU A 170 3.40 -0.91 -10.86
CA LEU A 170 3.44 -0.10 -12.09
C LEU A 170 4.03 -0.85 -13.29
N SER A 171 5.17 -1.51 -13.10
CA SER A 171 5.83 -2.22 -14.20
C SER A 171 5.09 -3.51 -14.58
N LEU A 172 5.33 -4.01 -15.79
CA LEU A 172 4.69 -5.25 -16.23
C LEU A 172 5.16 -6.45 -15.41
N GLU A 173 6.44 -6.45 -15.04
CA GLU A 173 7.07 -7.46 -14.19
C GLU A 173 6.43 -7.46 -12.81
N ALA A 174 6.29 -6.29 -12.17
CA ALA A 174 5.67 -6.18 -10.85
C ALA A 174 4.20 -6.60 -10.86
N ARG A 175 3.46 -6.30 -11.94
CA ARG A 175 2.08 -6.77 -12.13
C ARG A 175 2.01 -8.28 -12.33
N ALA A 176 2.98 -8.87 -13.03
CA ALA A 176 3.07 -10.30 -13.23
C ALA A 176 3.41 -11.03 -11.91
N GLU A 177 4.37 -10.53 -11.15
CA GLU A 177 4.71 -11.04 -9.81
C GLU A 177 3.50 -10.98 -8.87
N ALA A 178 2.79 -9.85 -8.86
CA ALA A 178 1.58 -9.70 -8.05
C ALA A 178 0.53 -10.77 -8.40
N ARG A 179 0.28 -11.03 -9.69
CA ARG A 179 -0.71 -12.02 -10.15
C ARG A 179 -0.29 -13.47 -9.97
N LEU A 180 0.99 -13.79 -10.18
CA LEU A 180 1.46 -15.17 -10.16
C LEU A 180 1.87 -15.61 -8.76
N LEU A 181 2.53 -14.74 -7.99
CA LEU A 181 3.17 -15.10 -6.73
C LEU A 181 2.40 -14.62 -5.51
N MET A 182 1.77 -13.45 -5.58
CA MET A 182 1.19 -12.78 -4.40
C MET A 182 -0.33 -12.82 -4.35
N PHE A 183 -1.00 -13.34 -5.38
CA PHE A 183 -2.45 -13.35 -5.46
C PHE A 183 -3.08 -14.15 -4.32
N SER A 184 -4.17 -13.66 -3.73
CA SER A 184 -4.73 -14.29 -2.53
C SER A 184 -5.23 -15.72 -2.78
N GLU A 185 -5.75 -16.01 -3.98
CA GLU A 185 -6.19 -17.37 -4.36
C GLU A 185 -5.05 -18.38 -4.48
N THR A 186 -3.83 -17.95 -4.75
CA THR A 186 -2.68 -18.87 -4.83
C THR A 186 -2.01 -19.09 -3.47
N ASN A 187 -2.35 -18.27 -2.47
CA ASN A 187 -1.72 -18.23 -1.16
C ASN A 187 -2.67 -18.65 -0.03
N LEU A 188 -3.24 -19.86 -0.16
CA LEU A 188 -4.23 -20.41 0.79
C LEU A 188 -3.62 -21.21 1.95
N LEU A 189 -2.35 -21.56 1.87
CA LEU A 189 -1.66 -22.39 2.86
C LEU A 189 -0.66 -21.55 3.67
N SER A 190 -0.55 -21.85 4.96
CA SER A 190 0.49 -21.31 5.83
C SER A 190 1.86 -21.79 5.36
N PRO A 191 2.83 -20.87 5.11
CA PRO A 191 4.17 -21.26 4.70
C PRO A 191 4.96 -21.99 5.79
N ALA A 192 4.53 -21.90 7.06
CA ALA A 192 5.24 -22.49 8.19
C ALA A 192 4.88 -23.97 8.41
N ILE A 193 3.58 -24.31 8.31
CA ILE A 193 3.05 -25.63 8.70
C ILE A 193 2.40 -26.36 7.51
N GLY A 194 1.98 -25.64 6.47
CA GLY A 194 1.27 -26.20 5.32
C GLY A 194 -0.25 -26.30 5.51
N ASP A 195 -0.77 -25.95 6.70
CA ASP A 195 -2.20 -25.93 6.99
C ASP A 195 -2.93 -24.79 6.26
N PRO A 196 -4.22 -24.96 5.93
CA PRO A 196 -5.01 -23.90 5.31
C PRO A 196 -5.14 -22.70 6.24
N ILE A 197 -4.88 -21.49 5.73
CA ILE A 197 -5.02 -20.24 6.48
C ILE A 197 -6.37 -19.55 6.24
N SER A 198 -6.94 -19.74 5.05
CA SER A 198 -8.19 -19.12 4.63
C SER A 198 -9.41 -19.96 5.02
N ILE A 199 -9.44 -20.40 6.28
CA ILE A 199 -10.55 -21.19 6.82
C ILE A 199 -11.71 -20.24 7.13
N PRO A 200 -12.98 -20.60 6.89
CA PRO A 200 -14.13 -19.83 7.35
C PRO A 200 -14.08 -19.60 8.87
N THR A 201 -14.09 -18.34 9.28
CA THR A 201 -14.10 -17.90 10.69
C THR A 201 -15.30 -16.99 10.95
N GLN A 202 -15.60 -16.75 12.23
CA GLN A 202 -16.67 -15.87 12.69
C GLN A 202 -16.37 -14.40 12.44
#